data_AF-A0A167U7U6-F1
#
_entry.id   AF-A0A167U7U6-F1
#
_cell.length_a   1.000
_cell.length_b   1.000
_cell.length_c   1.000
_cell.angle_alpha   90.00
_cell.angle_beta   90.00
_cell.angle_gamma   90.00
#
_symmetry.space_group_name_H-M   'P 1'
#
loop_
_entity.id
_entity.type
_entity.pdbx_description
1 polymer ?
#
loop_
_entity_poly.entity_id
_entity_poly.type
_entity_poly.pdbx_seq_one_letter_code
_entity_poly.pdbx_strand_id
1 'polypeptide(L)'
;MECSDCNKVFNTAHGLHAHCRAKEDHAYCEDCERLFTHFQALDQHLRDSSAHRDSDDGSVSSEYDYGPSSSEASSDDDDGEGYCEGCNRTFVNKASLYQHLLDSSKHNWCFACSRDFTTPDALEK
;
A
#
# COMPACT_ATOMS: atom_id res chain seq x y z
N MET A 1 -3.63 -30.12 3.73
CA MET A 1 -2.99 -28.85 3.30
C MET A 1 -1.68 -29.20 2.66
N GLU A 2 -1.46 -28.72 1.45
CA GLU A 2 -0.33 -29.11 0.61
C GLU A 2 0.58 -27.91 0.37
N CYS A 3 1.89 -28.10 0.45
CA CYS A 3 2.85 -27.09 0.07
C CYS A 3 2.99 -27.07 -1.45
N SER A 4 2.66 -25.96 -2.11
CA SER A 4 2.76 -25.85 -3.58
C SER A 4 4.18 -25.94 -4.11
N ASP A 5 5.19 -25.70 -3.28
CA ASP A 5 6.59 -25.66 -3.69
C ASP A 5 7.24 -27.06 -3.65
N CYS A 6 7.04 -27.81 -2.55
CA CYS A 6 7.61 -29.15 -2.38
C CYS A 6 6.58 -30.30 -2.44
N ASN A 7 5.31 -30.01 -2.75
CA ASN A 7 4.20 -30.96 -2.83
C ASN A 7 4.01 -31.83 -1.57
N LYS A 8 4.47 -31.34 -0.42
CA LYS A 8 4.37 -32.07 0.84
C LYS A 8 3.00 -31.84 1.48
N VAL A 9 2.36 -32.94 1.88
CA VAL A 9 1.02 -32.92 2.47
C VAL A 9 1.12 -32.92 4.01
N PHE A 10 0.35 -32.02 4.62
CA PHE A 10 0.22 -31.86 6.06
C PHE A 10 -1.23 -32.06 6.50
N ASN A 11 -1.38 -32.66 7.69
CA ASN A 11 -2.67 -32.97 8.28
C ASN A 11 -3.30 -31.75 9.01
N THR A 12 -2.55 -30.68 9.22
CA THR A 12 -2.98 -29.45 9.93
C THR A 12 -2.41 -28.19 9.29
N ALA A 13 -3.08 -27.04 9.50
CA ALA A 13 -2.69 -25.75 8.91
C ALA A 13 -1.42 -25.25 9.54
N HIS A 14 -1.39 -25.34 10.86
CA HIS A 14 -0.21 -25.06 11.67
C HIS A 14 1.01 -25.88 11.22
N GLY A 15 0.82 -27.16 10.85
CA GLY A 15 1.90 -28.01 10.34
C GLY A 15 2.46 -27.55 8.99
N LEU A 16 1.58 -27.08 8.09
CA LEU A 16 2.00 -26.47 6.81
C LEU A 16 2.74 -25.16 7.06
N HIS A 17 2.20 -24.25 7.88
CA HIS A 17 2.80 -22.95 8.16
C HIS A 17 4.16 -23.09 8.85
N ALA A 18 4.27 -23.97 9.86
CA ALA A 18 5.53 -24.24 10.53
C ALA A 18 6.58 -24.84 9.57
N HIS A 19 6.15 -25.70 8.64
CA HIS A 19 7.03 -26.23 7.61
C HIS A 19 7.52 -25.14 6.65
N CYS A 20 6.64 -24.23 6.21
CA CYS A 20 7.00 -23.15 5.32
C CYS A 20 7.86 -22.08 5.99
N ARG A 21 7.62 -21.80 7.28
CA ARG A 21 8.49 -20.96 8.10
C ARG A 21 9.90 -21.54 8.26
N ALA A 22 10.02 -22.86 8.43
CA ALA A 22 11.31 -23.54 8.57
C ALA A 22 12.08 -23.67 7.24
N LYS A 23 11.46 -23.33 6.11
CA LYS A 23 12.04 -23.42 4.77
C LYS A 23 12.14 -22.03 4.16
N GLU A 24 13.34 -21.49 4.15
CA GLU A 24 13.69 -20.20 3.51
C GLU A 24 13.43 -20.19 1.99
N ASP A 25 13.31 -21.37 1.38
CA ASP A 25 13.04 -21.53 -0.06
C ASP A 25 11.55 -21.40 -0.41
N HIS A 26 10.67 -21.16 0.56
CA HIS A 26 9.25 -20.94 0.30
C HIS A 26 8.88 -19.47 0.39
N ALA A 27 8.01 -19.03 -0.52
CA ALA A 27 7.42 -17.70 -0.51
C ALA A 27 6.35 -17.58 0.60
N TYR A 28 6.79 -17.57 1.87
CA TYR A 28 5.95 -17.49 3.06
C TYR A 28 6.17 -16.18 3.82
N CYS A 29 5.07 -15.52 4.17
CA CYS A 29 5.06 -14.38 5.05
C CYS A 29 4.74 -14.83 6.49
N GLU A 30 5.66 -14.58 7.42
CA GLU A 30 5.48 -14.92 8.84
C GLU A 30 4.50 -13.99 9.56
N ASP A 31 4.55 -12.68 9.29
CA ASP A 31 3.71 -11.68 9.96
C ASP A 31 2.23 -11.83 9.58
N CYS A 32 1.96 -12.16 8.31
CA CYS A 32 0.61 -12.40 7.82
C CYS A 32 0.21 -13.89 7.84
N GLU A 33 1.10 -14.78 8.28
CA GLU A 33 0.95 -16.24 8.23
C GLU A 33 0.44 -16.77 6.88
N ARG A 34 1.01 -16.28 5.78
CA ARG A 34 0.44 -16.44 4.43
C ARG A 34 1.45 -16.99 3.43
N LEU A 35 1.04 -18.01 2.67
CA LEU A 35 1.81 -18.55 1.55
C LEU A 35 1.47 -17.84 0.24
N PHE A 36 2.49 -17.65 -0.58
CA PHE A 36 2.41 -17.11 -1.94
C PHE A 36 2.85 -18.15 -2.95
N THR A 37 2.41 -17.99 -4.20
CA THR A 37 2.76 -18.89 -5.30
C THR A 37 4.23 -18.79 -5.70
N HIS A 38 4.83 -17.60 -5.59
CA HIS A 38 6.22 -17.33 -5.94
C HIS A 38 6.81 -16.22 -5.07
N PHE A 39 8.14 -16.16 -4.98
CA PHE A 39 8.86 -15.12 -4.24
C PHE A 39 8.54 -13.70 -4.69
N GLN A 40 8.32 -13.47 -5.98
CA GLN A 40 7.95 -12.14 -6.48
C GLN A 40 6.59 -11.67 -5.93
N ALA A 41 5.64 -12.60 -5.74
CA ALA A 41 4.35 -12.26 -5.13
C ALA A 41 4.49 -11.96 -3.63
N LEU A 42 5.37 -12.68 -2.94
CA LEU A 42 5.74 -12.35 -1.55
C LEU A 42 6.44 -10.98 -1.46
N ASP A 43 7.42 -10.72 -2.32
CA ASP A 43 8.15 -9.44 -2.37
C ASP A 43 7.22 -8.26 -2.64
N GLN A 44 6.31 -8.41 -3.61
CA GLN A 44 5.28 -7.40 -3.87
C GLN A 44 4.35 -7.23 -2.67
N HIS A 45 3.96 -8.32 -2.00
CA HIS A 45 3.14 -8.28 -0.79
C HIS A 45 3.86 -7.52 0.34
N LEU A 46 5.15 -7.77 0.55
CA LEU A 46 5.95 -7.09 1.57
C LEU A 46 6.09 -5.59 1.28
N ARG A 47 6.23 -5.20 0.00
CA ARG A 47 6.31 -3.79 -0.40
C ARG A 47 4.99 -3.03 -0.31
N ASP A 48 3.90 -3.67 -0.73
CA ASP A 48 2.58 -3.02 -0.85
C ASP A 48 1.80 -3.04 0.47
N SER A 49 2.02 -4.07 1.29
CA SER A 49 1.32 -4.19 2.57
C SER A 49 1.88 -3.22 3.60
N SER A 50 1.01 -2.33 4.10
CA SER A 50 1.30 -1.46 5.25
C SER A 50 1.67 -2.23 6.53
N ALA A 51 1.39 -3.53 6.62
CA ALA A 51 1.83 -4.40 7.71
C ALA A 51 3.33 -4.77 7.65
N HIS A 52 4.00 -4.52 6.52
CA HIS A 52 5.40 -4.85 6.27
C HIS A 52 6.23 -3.66 5.79
N ARG A 53 5.61 -2.48 5.77
CA ARG A 53 6.16 -1.26 5.18
C ARG A 53 7.27 -0.64 6.04
N ASP A 54 7.66 -1.32 7.11
CA ASP A 54 8.72 -0.93 8.03
C ASP A 54 10.00 -1.74 7.74
N SER A 55 10.56 -1.60 6.55
CA SER A 55 11.96 -1.99 6.30
C SER A 55 12.52 -1.21 5.11
N ASP A 56 13.24 -0.14 5.47
CA ASP A 56 14.38 0.44 4.75
C ASP A 56 14.09 1.13 3.40
N ASP A 57 13.89 2.45 3.53
CA ASP A 57 14.56 3.46 2.71
C ASP A 57 15.94 2.97 2.23
N GLY A 58 16.06 2.65 0.96
CA GLY A 58 17.26 2.02 0.43
C GLY A 58 17.48 2.29 -1.04
N SER A 59 17.45 3.56 -1.47
CA SER A 59 18.21 4.08 -2.63
C SER A 59 18.12 5.62 -2.74
N VAL A 60 18.66 6.35 -1.77
CA VAL A 60 19.27 7.67 -2.06
C VAL A 60 20.78 7.49 -2.08
N SER A 61 21.33 7.27 -3.27
CA SER A 61 22.70 7.70 -3.57
C SER A 61 22.60 8.98 -4.36
N SER A 62 22.92 10.10 -3.71
CA SER A 62 23.99 11.02 -4.13
C SER A 62 23.88 12.32 -3.34
N GLU A 63 24.63 12.37 -2.22
CA GLU A 63 25.22 13.57 -1.59
C GLU A 63 24.15 14.60 -1.10
N TYR A 64 24.17 15.25 0.06
CA TYR A 64 25.15 16.16 0.62
C TYR A 64 24.84 16.31 2.13
N ASP A 65 25.93 16.48 2.86
CA ASP A 65 26.07 16.76 4.30
C ASP A 65 25.33 18.03 4.78
N TYR A 66 24.51 17.91 5.83
CA TYR A 66 24.55 18.79 7.01
C TYR A 66 23.69 18.23 8.17
N GLY A 67 24.29 18.09 9.36
CA GLY A 67 23.66 17.55 10.58
C GLY A 67 22.75 18.53 11.36
N PRO A 68 22.69 18.43 12.71
CA PRO A 68 21.79 17.53 13.44
C PRO A 68 20.63 18.20 14.20
N SER A 69 19.55 17.42 14.38
CA SER A 69 18.51 17.38 15.42
C SER A 69 18.33 18.57 16.38
N SER A 70 17.12 19.14 16.41
CA SER A 70 16.26 19.12 17.61
C SER A 70 14.85 19.70 17.34
N SER A 71 13.88 19.06 18.00
CA SER A 71 12.57 19.57 18.46
C SER A 71 11.41 19.80 17.49
N GLU A 72 10.35 19.04 17.79
CA GLU A 72 8.92 19.38 17.75
C GLU A 72 8.19 19.49 16.41
N ALA A 73 7.40 18.44 16.17
CA ALA A 73 6.00 18.43 15.78
C ALA A 73 5.37 19.63 15.04
N SER A 74 4.80 19.28 13.88
CA SER A 74 3.65 19.87 13.18
C SER A 74 3.86 21.22 12.46
N SER A 75 3.83 21.20 11.12
CA SER A 75 2.77 21.81 10.26
C SER A 75 3.25 21.87 8.80
N ASP A 76 2.41 21.37 7.90
CA ASP A 76 2.13 21.84 6.53
C ASP A 76 3.29 22.19 5.57
N ASP A 77 3.74 21.20 4.79
CA ASP A 77 4.32 21.41 3.45
C ASP A 77 3.72 20.36 2.48
N ASP A 78 2.60 20.75 1.87
CA ASP A 78 1.85 20.05 0.81
C ASP A 78 2.67 20.00 -0.49
N ASP A 79 3.29 18.86 -0.78
CA ASP A 79 3.63 18.44 -2.15
C ASP A 79 2.90 17.12 -2.48
N GLY A 80 1.57 17.19 -2.43
CA GLY A 80 0.73 16.82 -3.56
C GLY A 80 0.73 15.38 -4.09
N GLU A 81 0.76 14.38 -3.23
CA GLU A 81 0.38 13.02 -3.60
C GLU A 81 -1.10 13.02 -4.06
N GLY A 82 -1.37 12.58 -5.30
CA GLY A 82 -2.71 12.54 -5.86
C GLY A 82 -3.55 11.45 -5.21
N TYR A 83 -3.98 11.61 -3.96
CA TYR A 83 -4.72 10.60 -3.22
C TYR A 83 -6.23 10.87 -3.21
N CYS A 84 -7.02 9.85 -3.50
CA CYS A 84 -8.48 9.86 -3.42
C CYS A 84 -8.93 9.07 -2.20
N GLU A 85 -9.37 9.77 -1.15
CA GLU A 85 -9.90 9.14 0.08
C GLU A 85 -11.13 8.26 -0.19
N GLY A 86 -12.10 8.75 -0.96
CA GLY A 86 -13.34 7.99 -1.23
C GLY A 86 -13.15 6.68 -2.02
N CYS A 87 -11.99 6.50 -2.66
CA CYS A 87 -11.62 5.26 -3.36
C CYS A 87 -10.37 4.59 -2.76
N ASN A 88 -9.79 5.18 -1.71
CA ASN A 88 -8.52 4.80 -1.11
C ASN A 88 -7.42 4.53 -2.15
N ARG A 89 -7.28 5.44 -3.15
CA ARG A 89 -6.42 5.27 -4.33
C ARG A 89 -5.44 6.41 -4.50
N THR A 90 -4.19 6.08 -4.79
CA THR A 90 -3.13 7.05 -5.12
C THR A 90 -2.92 7.11 -6.63
N PHE A 91 -2.70 8.31 -7.13
CA PHE A 91 -2.49 8.62 -8.53
C PHE A 91 -1.10 9.24 -8.72
N VAL A 92 -0.53 9.00 -9.90
CA VAL A 92 0.80 9.51 -10.30
C VAL A 92 0.93 11.03 -10.21
N ASN A 93 -0.19 11.77 -10.28
CA ASN A 93 -0.23 13.21 -10.08
C ASN A 93 -1.65 13.71 -9.78
N LYS A 94 -1.76 14.94 -9.25
CA LYS A 94 -3.03 15.65 -9.00
C LYS A 94 -3.91 15.75 -10.27
N ALA A 95 -3.32 15.86 -11.47
CA ALA A 95 -4.10 15.90 -12.72
C ALA A 95 -4.87 14.60 -12.99
N SER A 96 -4.24 13.45 -12.73
CA SER A 96 -4.86 12.13 -12.86
C SER A 96 -5.93 11.90 -11.78
N LEU A 97 -5.69 12.41 -10.57
CA LEU A 97 -6.71 12.43 -9.51
C LEU A 97 -7.93 13.26 -9.93
N TYR A 98 -7.73 14.49 -10.42
CA TYR A 98 -8.84 15.31 -10.89
C TYR A 98 -9.61 14.63 -12.02
N GLN A 99 -8.91 14.05 -12.99
CA GLN A 99 -9.55 13.31 -14.07
C GLN A 99 -10.39 12.13 -13.55
N HIS A 100 -9.91 11.42 -12.53
CA HIS A 100 -10.69 10.39 -11.83
C HIS A 100 -11.92 10.97 -11.14
N LEU A 101 -11.80 12.10 -10.44
CA LEU A 101 -12.93 12.76 -9.76
C LEU A 101 -14.00 13.26 -10.75
N LEU A 102 -13.60 13.60 -11.98
CA LEU A 102 -14.45 14.05 -13.08
C LEU A 102 -15.18 12.89 -13.79
N ASP A 103 -14.48 11.79 -14.06
CA ASP A 103 -15.00 10.67 -14.85
C ASP A 103 -15.78 9.66 -14.00
N SER A 104 -15.38 9.52 -12.73
CA SER A 104 -15.97 8.54 -11.84
C SER A 104 -17.36 8.98 -11.39
N SER A 105 -18.39 8.26 -11.82
CA SER A 105 -19.77 8.44 -11.35
C SER A 105 -19.97 8.13 -9.85
N LYS A 106 -18.90 7.70 -9.15
CA LYS A 106 -18.86 7.51 -7.69
C LYS A 106 -18.51 8.80 -6.94
N HIS A 107 -17.99 9.81 -7.64
CA HIS A 107 -17.68 11.13 -7.08
C HIS A 107 -18.59 12.17 -7.71
N ASN A 108 -19.16 13.04 -6.89
CA ASN A 108 -19.84 14.24 -7.37
C ASN A 108 -18.97 15.44 -7.00
N TRP A 109 -17.89 15.65 -7.78
CA TRP A 109 -16.89 16.67 -7.48
C TRP A 109 -17.33 18.06 -7.96
N CYS A 110 -17.34 19.05 -7.07
CA CYS A 110 -17.62 20.45 -7.40
C CYS A 110 -16.33 21.28 -7.43
N PHE A 111 -16.02 21.90 -8.56
CA PHE A 111 -14.85 22.78 -8.71
C PHE A 111 -14.99 24.15 -8.05
N ALA A 112 -16.23 24.62 -7.85
CA ALA A 112 -16.46 25.89 -7.16
C ALA A 112 -16.26 25.76 -5.64
N CYS A 113 -16.57 24.58 -5.10
CA CYS A 113 -16.47 24.28 -3.66
C CYS A 113 -15.25 23.43 -3.30
N SER A 114 -14.51 22.93 -4.30
CA SER A 114 -13.39 22.00 -4.17
C SER A 114 -13.67 20.85 -3.22
N ARG A 115 -14.85 20.22 -3.38
CA ARG A 115 -15.36 19.17 -2.48
C ARG A 115 -16.03 18.04 -3.25
N ASP A 116 -15.90 16.83 -2.72
CA ASP A 116 -16.65 15.67 -3.17
C ASP A 116 -17.99 15.59 -2.41
N PHE A 117 -19.07 15.34 -3.15
CA PHE A 117 -20.37 15.13 -2.57
C PHE A 117 -20.80 13.67 -2.75
N THR A 118 -21.37 13.11 -1.70
CA THR A 118 -21.84 11.72 -1.65
C THR A 118 -23.14 11.52 -2.43
N THR A 119 -23.84 12.60 -2.80
CA THR A 119 -25.08 12.57 -3.57
C THR A 119 -25.08 13.65 -4.65
N PRO A 120 -25.63 13.37 -5.85
CA PRO A 120 -25.70 14.34 -6.94
C PRO A 120 -26.61 15.54 -6.63
N ASP A 121 -27.62 15.36 -5.76
CA ASP A 121 -28.56 16.40 -5.31
C ASP A 121 -27.87 17.52 -4.52
N ALA A 122 -26.73 17.23 -3.88
CA ALA A 122 -25.96 18.21 -3.11
C ALA A 122 -25.16 19.19 -3.98
N LEU A 123 -25.08 18.97 -5.30
CA LEU A 123 -24.44 19.88 -6.26
C LEU A 123 -25.40 20.96 -6.79
N GLU A 124 -26.72 20.82 -6.60
CA GLU A 124 -27.75 21.65 -7.24
C GLU A 124 -28.26 22.81 -6.35
N LYS A 125 -27.40 23.39 -5.49
CA LYS A 125 -27.76 24.50 -4.59
C LYS A 125 -26.79 25.67 -4.67
#